data_AF-A0A2W6D471-F1
#
_entry.id   AF-A0A2W6D471-F1
#
_cell.length_a   1.000
_cell.length_b   1.000
_cell.length_c   1.000
_cell.angle_alpha   90.00
_cell.angle_beta   90.00
_cell.angle_gamma   90.00
#
_symmetry.space_group_name_H-M   'P 1'
#
loop_
_entity.id
_entity.type
_entity.pdbx_description
1 polymer ?
#
loop_
_entity_poly.entity_id
_entity_poly.type
_entity_poly.pdbx_seq_one_letter_code
_entity_poly.pdbx_strand_id
1 'polypeptide(L)'
;MTSNANTDARPTACMFPGCERSVRNRAGEGGGKPPIYCDLVNPATGKLAHTPLTAARERGRQQRQRATGHPAGRNGDAPASAARDRAVGLLDQFRTAVEQMSGTLDAAIEAMSAASDPESVSAELTAARRQVERTRLEADERIQTAETARDQATADTVAAHQAAAEAAAARDEAISELDALDATLAATRAEREQTRAEHTAKRERLRAEHASELDQQRAESERQLTAVRTAAAEQQAVAEAQATEQVRAAQTDAAGRIHAAEAACDQALTEASAARQAATDATRHAEQAREELRQARTEHREELTALRREHRDELTAERQRTDTALDTLRAEHRREIEALQTALTALQGITAKHEQPAPPGQQATQSQGKRGTP
;
A
#
# COMPACT_ATOMS: atom_id res chain seq x y z
N MET A 1 -47.91 25.93 46.47
CA MET A 1 -48.83 26.08 47.61
C MET A 1 -49.11 27.56 47.83
N THR A 2 -50.18 28.07 47.24
CA THR A 2 -50.94 29.24 47.73
C THR A 2 -52.39 28.97 47.32
N SER A 3 -53.18 28.63 48.32
CA SER A 3 -54.58 28.23 48.22
C SER A 3 -55.45 29.46 47.90
N ASN A 4 -56.10 29.48 46.73
CA ASN A 4 -57.20 30.41 46.49
C ASN A 4 -58.50 29.77 46.98
N ALA A 5 -58.90 30.17 48.18
CA ALA A 5 -60.26 30.06 48.66
C ALA A 5 -61.14 31.03 47.84
N ASN A 6 -62.13 30.52 47.12
CA ASN A 6 -63.27 31.32 46.70
C ASN A 6 -64.54 30.49 46.90
N THR A 7 -65.02 30.52 48.14
CA THR A 7 -66.22 29.85 48.62
C THR A 7 -67.38 30.86 48.58
N ASP A 8 -68.50 30.45 47.98
CA ASP A 8 -69.86 30.93 48.19
C ASP A 8 -70.22 32.39 47.86
N ALA A 9 -70.25 32.71 46.55
CA ALA A 9 -71.18 33.72 46.05
C ALA A 9 -72.58 33.09 45.91
N ARG A 10 -73.46 33.31 46.89
CA ARG A 10 -74.89 32.94 46.81
C ARG A 10 -75.48 33.48 45.49
N PRO A 11 -76.27 32.68 44.74
CA PRO A 11 -76.91 33.17 43.53
C PRO A 11 -77.84 34.33 43.85
N THR A 12 -77.51 35.53 43.35
CA THR A 12 -78.37 36.72 43.45
C THR A 12 -79.66 36.45 42.68
N ALA A 13 -80.82 36.67 43.31
CA ALA A 13 -82.12 36.54 42.64
C ALA A 13 -82.28 37.60 41.54
N CYS A 14 -83.00 37.27 40.47
CA CYS A 14 -83.27 38.18 39.37
C CYS A 14 -84.02 39.43 39.84
N MET A 15 -83.54 40.63 39.49
CA MET A 15 -84.15 41.90 39.92
C MET A 15 -85.40 42.32 39.11
N PHE A 16 -86.03 41.39 38.39
CA PHE A 16 -87.26 41.63 37.65
C PHE A 16 -88.47 41.50 38.59
N PRO A 17 -89.45 42.44 38.60
CA PRO A 17 -90.59 42.38 39.53
C PRO A 17 -91.33 41.03 39.44
N GLY A 18 -91.38 40.29 40.55
CA GLY A 18 -92.08 38.99 40.64
C GLY A 18 -91.31 37.78 40.08
N CYS A 19 -90.01 37.90 39.76
CA CYS A 19 -89.19 36.77 39.36
C CYS A 19 -88.25 36.31 40.48
N GLU A 20 -88.33 35.03 40.87
CA GLU A 20 -87.48 34.43 41.92
C GLU A 20 -86.31 33.60 41.36
N ARG A 21 -86.10 33.62 40.03
CA ARG A 21 -85.08 32.80 39.37
C ARG A 21 -83.67 33.33 39.69
N SER A 22 -82.75 32.44 40.03
CA SER A 22 -81.34 32.78 40.25
C SER A 22 -80.67 33.28 38.97
N VAL A 23 -79.86 34.34 39.06
CA VAL A 23 -79.04 34.80 37.93
C VAL A 23 -77.84 33.86 37.76
N ARG A 24 -77.52 33.49 36.51
CA ARG A 24 -76.42 32.58 36.21
C ARG A 24 -75.10 33.32 36.37
N ASN A 25 -74.26 32.89 37.30
CA ASN A 25 -72.87 33.35 37.37
C ASN A 25 -72.13 32.77 36.16
N ARG A 26 -71.64 33.64 35.24
CA ARG A 26 -70.69 33.20 34.21
C ARG A 26 -69.34 32.96 34.90
N ALA A 27 -69.07 31.72 35.25
CA ALA A 27 -67.75 31.29 35.70
C ALA A 27 -66.84 31.12 34.47
N GLY A 28 -65.93 32.07 34.24
CA GLY A 28 -64.90 31.99 33.18
C GLY A 28 -64.36 33.36 32.79
N GLU A 29 -63.08 33.61 33.14
CA GLU A 29 -62.03 34.54 32.61
C GLU A 29 -62.37 35.92 32.00
N GLY A 30 -63.60 36.41 32.03
CA GLY A 30 -63.98 37.75 31.62
C GLY A 30 -64.31 38.62 32.83
N GLY A 31 -63.37 39.47 33.26
CA GLY A 31 -63.58 40.44 34.35
C GLY A 31 -64.68 41.45 34.00
N GLY A 32 -65.90 41.19 34.47
CA GLY A 32 -67.05 42.07 34.33
C GLY A 32 -68.04 41.90 35.49
N LYS A 33 -68.82 42.96 35.80
CA LYS A 33 -69.86 42.89 36.84
C LYS A 33 -70.85 41.76 36.51
N PRO A 34 -71.25 40.93 37.49
CA PRO A 34 -72.20 39.85 37.26
C PRO A 34 -73.53 40.42 36.73
N PRO A 35 -74.21 39.70 35.80
CA PRO A 35 -75.49 40.15 35.26
C PRO A 35 -76.55 40.26 36.37
N ILE A 36 -77.48 41.21 36.21
CA ILE A 36 -78.51 41.55 37.23
C ILE A 36 -79.85 40.80 36.98
N TYR A 37 -80.05 40.27 35.77
CA TYR A 37 -81.30 39.62 35.34
C TYR A 37 -81.03 38.19 34.83
N CYS A 38 -81.99 37.28 34.97
CA CYS A 38 -81.85 35.89 34.51
C CYS A 38 -81.99 35.77 32.99
N ASP A 39 -81.40 34.72 32.41
CA ASP A 39 -81.43 34.43 30.97
C ASP A 39 -82.77 33.85 30.49
N LEU A 40 -83.90 34.18 31.13
CA LEU A 40 -85.21 33.71 30.69
C LEU A 40 -85.51 34.30 29.30
N VAL A 41 -85.64 33.43 28.31
CA VAL A 41 -86.02 33.82 26.94
C VAL A 41 -87.54 33.77 26.80
N ASN A 42 -88.12 34.80 26.19
CA ASN A 42 -89.54 34.83 25.88
C ASN A 42 -89.81 33.92 24.67
N PRO A 43 -90.59 32.83 24.80
CA PRO A 43 -90.81 31.86 23.74
C PRO A 43 -91.48 32.44 22.49
N ALA A 44 -92.21 33.55 22.61
CA ALA A 44 -92.89 34.20 21.48
C ALA A 44 -91.97 35.11 20.63
N THR A 45 -90.83 35.56 21.18
CA THR A 45 -89.96 36.55 20.49
C THR A 45 -88.51 36.10 20.34
N GLY A 46 -88.11 34.99 20.99
CA GLY A 46 -86.73 34.50 21.00
C GLY A 46 -85.73 35.41 21.71
N LYS A 47 -86.18 36.51 22.33
CA LYS A 47 -85.35 37.49 23.04
C LYS A 47 -85.44 37.30 24.55
N LEU A 48 -84.44 37.81 25.28
CA LEU A 48 -84.42 37.83 26.74
C LEU A 48 -85.64 38.58 27.31
N ALA A 49 -86.45 37.88 28.09
CA ALA A 49 -87.68 38.39 28.70
C ALA A 49 -87.38 39.39 29.84
N HIS A 50 -86.36 39.10 30.65
CA HIS A 50 -85.97 39.93 31.79
C HIS A 50 -84.77 40.81 31.42
N THR A 51 -85.04 42.07 31.09
CA THR A 51 -84.05 43.10 30.79
C THR A 51 -84.39 44.39 31.55
N PRO A 52 -83.46 45.37 31.67
CA PRO A 52 -83.73 46.63 32.37
C PRO A 52 -84.95 47.38 31.83
N LEU A 53 -85.15 47.33 30.50
CA LEU A 53 -86.25 48.02 29.83
C LEU A 53 -87.60 47.35 30.12
N THR A 54 -87.67 46.02 30.13
CA THR A 54 -88.92 45.32 30.44
C THR A 54 -89.28 45.45 31.92
N ALA A 55 -88.29 45.46 32.83
CA ALA A 55 -88.51 45.69 34.26
C ALA A 55 -89.04 47.11 34.57
N ALA A 56 -88.56 48.14 33.86
CA ALA A 56 -89.07 49.52 34.02
C ALA A 56 -90.53 49.66 33.56
N ARG A 57 -90.91 49.01 32.44
CA ARG A 57 -92.28 49.00 31.93
C ARG A 57 -93.26 48.30 32.89
N GLU A 58 -92.85 47.19 33.48
CA GLU A 58 -93.69 46.44 34.43
C GLU A 58 -93.91 47.22 35.74
N ARG A 59 -92.88 47.89 36.27
CA ARG A 59 -93.04 48.81 37.41
C ARG A 59 -94.00 49.96 37.12
N GLY A 60 -93.95 50.52 35.91
CA GLY A 60 -94.88 51.57 35.47
C GLY A 60 -96.33 51.09 35.36
N ARG A 61 -96.57 49.83 34.98
CA ARG A 61 -97.92 49.22 35.00
C ARG A 61 -98.48 49.10 36.41
N GLN A 62 -97.67 48.63 37.37
CA GLN A 62 -98.12 48.47 38.76
C GLN A 62 -98.41 49.81 39.46
N GLN A 63 -97.63 50.87 39.18
CA GLN A 63 -97.92 52.21 39.72
C GLN A 63 -99.23 52.79 39.20
N ARG A 64 -99.56 52.58 37.92
CA ARG A 64 -100.83 53.06 37.33
C ARG A 64 -102.06 52.34 37.89
N GLN A 65 -101.91 51.11 38.36
CA GLN A 65 -102.99 50.36 39.02
C GLN A 65 -103.28 50.83 40.45
N ARG A 66 -102.41 51.65 41.07
CA ARG A 66 -102.57 52.14 42.46
C ARG A 66 -103.17 53.55 42.58
N ALA A 67 -103.40 54.29 41.49
CA ALA A 67 -103.73 55.73 41.52
C ALA A 67 -105.21 56.10 41.28
N THR A 68 -106.17 55.16 41.31
CA THR A 68 -107.58 55.41 40.95
C THR A 68 -108.57 55.50 42.15
N GLY A 69 -108.32 56.37 43.15
CA GLY A 69 -109.29 56.65 44.22
C GLY A 69 -109.24 58.10 44.75
N HIS A 70 -110.31 58.88 44.52
CA HIS A 70 -110.60 60.29 44.92
C HIS A 70 -111.93 60.30 45.75
N PRO A 71 -112.57 61.40 46.28
CA PRO A 71 -112.37 62.87 46.13
C PRO A 71 -112.72 63.79 47.35
N ALA A 72 -112.77 65.13 47.12
CA ALA A 72 -113.12 66.25 48.02
C ALA A 72 -114.44 67.00 47.63
N GLY A 73 -115.02 67.84 48.51
CA GLY A 73 -116.19 68.70 48.20
C GLY A 73 -116.49 69.83 49.21
N ARG A 74 -117.06 70.97 48.76
CA ARG A 74 -117.31 72.24 49.50
C ARG A 74 -118.61 72.96 49.03
N ASN A 75 -119.20 73.76 49.95
CA ASN A 75 -119.92 75.06 49.82
C ASN A 75 -121.46 75.22 49.72
N GLY A 76 -121.92 76.35 50.33
CA GLY A 76 -123.09 77.22 50.01
C GLY A 76 -124.16 77.29 51.13
N ASP A 77 -124.97 78.33 51.39
CA ASP A 77 -125.09 79.79 51.10
C ASP A 77 -126.37 80.29 51.85
N ALA A 78 -126.45 81.50 52.46
CA ALA A 78 -127.69 82.01 53.11
C ALA A 78 -127.68 83.55 53.45
N PRO A 79 -128.81 84.22 53.86
CA PRO A 79 -129.30 85.48 53.26
C PRO A 79 -129.30 86.77 54.16
N ALA A 80 -129.97 87.83 53.66
CA ALA A 80 -129.79 89.29 53.84
C ALA A 80 -129.93 89.98 55.23
N SER A 81 -129.85 89.28 56.37
CA SER A 81 -129.29 89.90 57.61
C SER A 81 -127.76 89.99 57.52
N ALA A 82 -127.19 89.13 56.66
CA ALA A 82 -125.82 89.15 56.21
C ALA A 82 -125.42 90.44 55.48
N ALA A 83 -126.28 91.43 55.22
CA ALA A 83 -125.87 92.69 54.58
C ALA A 83 -125.21 93.69 55.55
N ARG A 84 -125.60 93.68 56.83
CA ARG A 84 -124.91 94.47 57.88
C ARG A 84 -123.71 93.73 58.43
N ASP A 85 -123.80 92.41 58.59
CA ASP A 85 -122.63 91.57 58.87
C ASP A 85 -121.71 91.47 57.65
N ARG A 86 -122.20 91.63 56.42
CA ARG A 86 -121.36 91.90 55.24
C ARG A 86 -120.88 93.33 55.20
N ALA A 87 -121.57 94.35 55.72
CA ALA A 87 -120.98 95.69 55.71
C ALA A 87 -119.85 95.79 56.75
N VAL A 88 -120.04 95.20 57.93
CA VAL A 88 -119.00 94.99 58.94
C VAL A 88 -117.94 94.03 58.41
N GLY A 89 -118.33 92.92 57.78
CA GLY A 89 -117.43 91.94 57.18
C GLY A 89 -116.77 92.39 55.87
N LEU A 90 -117.31 93.38 55.16
CA LEU A 90 -116.70 94.06 54.01
C LEU A 90 -115.78 95.16 54.51
N LEU A 91 -116.08 95.82 55.63
CA LEU A 91 -115.14 96.70 56.32
C LEU A 91 -113.99 95.92 56.96
N ASP A 92 -114.26 94.72 57.47
CA ASP A 92 -113.27 93.80 58.01
C ASP A 92 -112.47 93.14 56.88
N GLN A 93 -113.12 92.72 55.79
CA GLN A 93 -112.43 92.27 54.56
C GLN A 93 -111.68 93.41 53.88
N PHE A 94 -112.15 94.65 53.93
CA PHE A 94 -111.42 95.80 53.42
C PHE A 94 -110.23 96.11 54.33
N ARG A 95 -110.38 95.98 55.66
CA ARG A 95 -109.25 96.05 56.61
C ARG A 95 -108.25 94.94 56.38
N THR A 96 -108.70 93.69 56.28
CA THR A 96 -107.86 92.54 55.96
C THR A 96 -107.24 92.69 54.59
N ALA A 97 -107.94 93.20 53.57
CA ALA A 97 -107.37 93.43 52.25
C ALA A 97 -106.39 94.59 52.26
N VAL A 98 -106.60 95.62 53.08
CA VAL A 98 -105.65 96.71 53.28
C VAL A 98 -104.44 96.25 54.09
N GLU A 99 -104.60 95.38 55.10
CA GLU A 99 -103.53 94.74 55.87
C GLU A 99 -102.76 93.71 55.06
N GLN A 100 -103.45 93.02 54.16
CA GLN A 100 -102.85 92.05 53.27
C GLN A 100 -102.13 92.79 52.15
N MET A 101 -102.72 93.84 51.57
CA MET A 101 -102.05 94.69 50.58
C MET A 101 -100.93 95.52 51.20
N SER A 102 -101.05 95.96 52.45
CA SER A 102 -99.93 96.53 53.21
C SER A 102 -98.87 95.48 53.47
N GLY A 103 -99.24 94.25 53.85
CA GLY A 103 -98.30 93.14 54.00
C GLY A 103 -97.62 92.73 52.69
N THR A 104 -98.32 92.79 51.55
CA THR A 104 -97.71 92.53 50.24
C THR A 104 -96.84 93.71 49.80
N LEU A 105 -97.23 94.94 50.10
CA LEU A 105 -96.42 96.13 49.85
C LEU A 105 -95.20 96.13 50.77
N ASP A 106 -95.32 95.72 52.03
CA ASP A 106 -94.24 95.58 53.01
C ASP A 106 -93.31 94.45 52.58
N ALA A 107 -93.82 93.31 52.13
CA ALA A 107 -93.01 92.23 51.58
C ALA A 107 -92.36 92.61 50.23
N ALA A 108 -93.04 93.40 49.40
CA ALA A 108 -92.47 93.92 48.16
C ALA A 108 -91.43 95.01 48.43
N ILE A 109 -91.64 95.86 49.43
CA ILE A 109 -90.68 96.84 49.93
C ILE A 109 -89.51 96.11 50.56
N GLU A 110 -89.71 95.07 51.36
CA GLU A 110 -88.65 94.27 51.97
C GLU A 110 -87.86 93.48 50.92
N ALA A 111 -88.52 92.92 49.90
CA ALA A 111 -87.86 92.29 48.76
C ALA A 111 -87.13 93.30 47.86
N MET A 112 -87.71 94.48 47.62
CA MET A 112 -87.04 95.57 46.91
C MET A 112 -85.90 96.16 47.73
N SER A 113 -86.03 96.23 49.06
CA SER A 113 -85.00 96.69 49.99
C SER A 113 -83.89 95.67 50.14
N ALA A 114 -84.16 94.37 50.11
CA ALA A 114 -83.15 93.30 50.09
C ALA A 114 -82.46 93.17 48.72
N ALA A 115 -83.18 93.43 47.63
CA ALA A 115 -82.61 93.47 46.28
C ALA A 115 -81.85 94.78 45.98
N SER A 116 -82.24 95.87 46.66
CA SER A 116 -81.56 97.18 46.62
C SER A 116 -80.60 97.37 47.78
N ASP A 117 -80.46 96.39 48.67
CA ASP A 117 -79.50 96.40 49.76
C ASP A 117 -78.11 96.24 49.14
N PRO A 118 -77.30 97.32 49.17
CA PRO A 118 -75.97 97.26 48.58
C PRO A 118 -75.10 96.20 49.24
N GLU A 119 -75.36 95.81 50.50
CA GLU A 119 -74.60 94.76 51.19
C GLU A 119 -74.93 93.36 50.66
N SER A 120 -76.20 92.99 50.55
CA SER A 120 -76.65 91.72 49.95
C SER A 120 -76.14 91.53 48.51
N VAL A 121 -76.30 92.55 47.65
CA VAL A 121 -75.78 92.51 46.27
C VAL A 121 -74.25 92.38 46.24
N SER A 122 -73.54 93.04 47.17
CA SER A 122 -72.08 92.93 47.27
C SER A 122 -71.63 91.52 47.72
N ALA A 123 -72.39 90.87 48.59
CA ALA A 123 -72.12 89.52 49.07
C ALA A 123 -72.32 88.50 47.95
N GLU A 124 -73.42 88.60 47.19
CA GLU A 124 -73.67 87.75 46.02
C GLU A 124 -72.63 87.97 44.92
N LEU A 125 -72.27 89.23 44.62
CA LEU A 125 -71.22 89.54 43.64
C LEU A 125 -69.87 88.98 44.08
N THR A 126 -69.54 89.04 45.38
CA THR A 126 -68.31 88.46 45.94
C THR A 126 -68.32 86.94 45.86
N ALA A 127 -69.46 86.30 46.18
CA ALA A 127 -69.63 84.86 46.05
C ALA A 127 -69.53 84.40 44.58
N ALA A 128 -70.18 85.11 43.66
CA ALA A 128 -70.10 84.87 42.22
C ALA A 128 -68.67 85.05 41.69
N ARG A 129 -67.96 86.11 42.10
CA ARG A 129 -66.54 86.32 41.76
C ARG A 129 -65.68 85.16 42.26
N ARG A 130 -65.84 84.73 43.52
CA ARG A 130 -65.12 83.56 44.06
C ARG A 130 -65.43 82.28 43.30
N GLN A 131 -66.68 82.07 42.91
CA GLN A 131 -67.09 80.91 42.12
C GLN A 131 -66.45 80.93 40.72
N VAL A 132 -66.45 82.09 40.05
CA VAL A 132 -65.80 82.27 38.75
C VAL A 132 -64.29 82.01 38.85
N GLU A 133 -63.62 82.58 39.86
CA GLU A 133 -62.19 82.34 40.09
C GLU A 133 -61.90 80.86 40.38
N ARG A 134 -62.73 80.18 41.18
CA ARG A 134 -62.58 78.74 41.40
C ARG A 134 -62.72 77.94 40.10
N THR A 135 -63.77 78.21 39.31
CA THR A 135 -63.96 77.51 38.02
C THR A 135 -62.85 77.81 37.03
N ARG A 136 -62.28 79.02 37.07
CA ARG A 136 -61.13 79.39 36.26
C ARG A 136 -59.89 78.61 36.67
N LEU A 137 -59.58 78.54 37.97
CA LEU A 137 -58.45 77.76 38.48
C LEU A 137 -58.60 76.25 38.16
N GLU A 138 -59.80 75.69 38.32
CA GLU A 138 -60.08 74.28 37.95
C GLU A 138 -59.93 74.05 36.44
N ALA A 139 -60.32 75.03 35.60
CA ALA A 139 -60.11 74.96 34.16
C ALA A 139 -58.62 75.09 33.79
N ASP A 140 -57.90 76.00 34.42
CA ASP A 140 -56.46 76.21 34.22
C ASP A 140 -55.67 74.94 34.64
N GLU A 141 -56.02 74.31 35.77
CA GLU A 141 -55.42 73.04 36.21
C GLU A 141 -55.70 71.90 35.23
N ARG A 142 -56.93 71.83 34.70
CA ARG A 142 -57.31 70.85 33.66
C ARG A 142 -56.53 71.05 32.36
N ILE A 143 -56.35 72.30 31.93
CA ILE A 143 -55.56 72.65 30.75
C ILE A 143 -54.11 72.24 30.96
N GLN A 144 -53.50 72.61 32.09
CA GLN A 144 -52.11 72.24 32.40
C GLN A 144 -51.90 70.72 32.45
N THR A 145 -52.84 69.99 33.04
CA THR A 145 -52.80 68.51 33.09
C THR A 145 -52.90 67.92 31.68
N ALA A 146 -53.79 68.44 30.84
CA ALA A 146 -53.96 67.98 29.46
C ALA A 146 -52.74 68.31 28.58
N GLU A 147 -52.14 69.48 28.75
CA GLU A 147 -50.90 69.88 28.07
C GLU A 147 -49.75 68.96 28.47
N THR A 148 -49.57 68.73 29.77
CA THR A 148 -48.54 67.80 30.28
C THR A 148 -48.75 66.39 29.72
N ALA A 149 -49.98 65.89 29.72
CA ALA A 149 -50.30 64.57 29.17
C ALA A 149 -50.04 64.48 27.65
N ARG A 150 -50.35 65.54 26.89
CA ARG A 150 -50.06 65.62 25.45
C ARG A 150 -48.56 65.64 25.18
N ASP A 151 -47.82 66.43 25.94
CA ASP A 151 -46.38 66.56 25.77
C ASP A 151 -45.68 65.24 26.13
N GLN A 152 -46.12 64.56 27.18
CA GLN A 152 -45.65 63.20 27.52
C GLN A 152 -45.98 62.19 26.41
N ALA A 153 -47.21 62.17 25.90
CA ALA A 153 -47.59 61.26 24.81
C ALA A 153 -46.77 61.53 23.53
N THR A 154 -46.44 62.79 23.27
CA THR A 154 -45.57 63.18 22.16
C THR A 154 -44.14 62.69 22.37
N ALA A 155 -43.60 62.88 23.58
CA ALA A 155 -42.28 62.37 23.95
C ALA A 155 -42.20 60.83 23.84
N ASP A 156 -43.22 60.11 24.34
CA ASP A 156 -43.32 58.66 24.25
C ASP A 156 -43.39 58.18 22.79
N THR A 157 -44.14 58.88 21.95
CA THR A 157 -44.25 58.57 20.50
C THR A 157 -42.90 58.78 19.79
N VAL A 158 -42.20 59.87 20.09
CA VAL A 158 -40.85 60.12 19.54
C VAL A 158 -39.88 59.04 19.99
N ALA A 159 -39.88 58.68 21.28
CA ALA A 159 -39.03 57.63 21.84
C ALA A 159 -39.33 56.27 21.20
N ALA A 160 -40.61 55.93 20.99
CA ALA A 160 -41.01 54.69 20.32
C ALA A 160 -40.54 54.64 18.85
N HIS A 161 -40.64 55.75 18.12
CA HIS A 161 -40.12 55.85 16.76
C HIS A 161 -38.59 55.74 16.69
N GLN A 162 -37.87 56.36 17.63
CA GLN A 162 -36.42 56.24 17.73
C GLN A 162 -36.01 54.79 18.02
N ALA A 163 -36.62 54.14 19.01
CA ALA A 163 -36.37 52.75 19.32
C ALA A 163 -36.68 51.81 18.15
N ALA A 164 -37.75 52.07 17.39
CA ALA A 164 -38.08 51.30 16.19
C ALA A 164 -37.06 51.51 15.06
N ALA A 165 -36.56 52.73 14.88
CA ALA A 165 -35.52 53.03 13.89
C ALA A 165 -34.18 52.37 14.24
N GLU A 166 -33.78 52.42 15.52
CA GLU A 166 -32.58 51.73 16.02
C GLU A 166 -32.69 50.21 15.86
N ALA A 167 -33.84 49.62 16.20
CA ALA A 167 -34.08 48.19 16.02
C ALA A 167 -34.05 47.78 14.54
N ALA A 168 -34.57 48.61 13.63
CA ALA A 168 -34.49 48.37 12.19
C ALA A 168 -33.04 48.44 11.70
N ALA A 169 -32.28 49.45 12.12
CA ALA A 169 -30.86 49.58 11.76
C ALA A 169 -30.03 48.39 12.26
N ALA A 170 -30.23 47.96 13.53
CA ALA A 170 -29.54 46.81 14.10
C ALA A 170 -29.90 45.49 13.37
N ARG A 171 -31.16 45.34 12.94
CA ARG A 171 -31.57 44.18 12.13
C ARG A 171 -30.88 44.18 10.76
N ASP A 172 -30.83 45.34 10.10
CA ASP A 172 -30.24 45.44 8.76
C ASP A 172 -28.71 45.23 8.81
N GLU A 173 -28.04 45.69 9.88
CA GLU A 173 -26.63 45.38 10.17
C GLU A 173 -26.42 43.87 10.38
N ALA A 174 -27.24 43.23 11.21
CA ALA A 174 -27.15 41.78 11.43
C ALA A 174 -27.39 40.96 10.16
N ILE A 175 -28.29 41.39 9.27
CA ILE A 175 -28.50 40.76 7.96
C ILE A 175 -27.24 40.92 7.09
N SER A 176 -26.64 42.11 7.06
CA SER A 176 -25.40 42.35 6.31
C SER A 176 -24.23 41.52 6.84
N GLU A 177 -24.13 41.30 8.16
CA GLU A 177 -23.12 40.43 8.74
C GLU A 177 -23.33 38.95 8.36
N LEU A 178 -24.57 38.47 8.36
CA LEU A 178 -24.91 37.12 7.93
C LEU A 178 -24.57 36.89 6.46
N ASP A 179 -24.91 37.84 5.58
CA ASP A 179 -24.58 37.78 4.15
C ASP A 179 -23.06 37.73 3.93
N ALA A 180 -22.28 38.51 4.71
CA ALA A 180 -20.82 38.51 4.65
C ALA A 180 -20.22 37.17 5.14
N LEU A 181 -20.79 36.58 6.20
CA LEU A 181 -20.40 35.26 6.70
C LEU A 181 -20.71 34.16 5.69
N ASP A 182 -21.87 34.19 5.05
CA ASP A 182 -22.25 33.23 4.02
C ASP A 182 -21.34 33.33 2.79
N ALA A 183 -20.99 34.54 2.37
CA ALA A 183 -20.00 34.76 1.31
C ALA A 183 -18.62 34.18 1.68
N THR A 184 -18.18 34.39 2.93
CA THR A 184 -16.92 33.84 3.45
C THR A 184 -16.95 32.31 3.48
N LEU A 185 -18.04 31.71 3.97
CA LEU A 185 -18.21 30.25 3.99
C LEU A 185 -18.24 29.66 2.59
N ALA A 186 -18.88 30.31 1.63
CA ALA A 186 -18.87 29.89 0.24
C ALA A 186 -17.45 29.92 -0.35
N ALA A 187 -16.69 30.99 -0.10
CA ALA A 187 -15.30 31.12 -0.54
C ALA A 187 -14.40 30.04 0.06
N THR A 188 -14.47 29.81 1.38
CA THR A 188 -13.67 28.76 2.04
C THR A 188 -14.04 27.35 1.56
N ARG A 189 -15.32 27.10 1.24
CA ARG A 189 -15.75 25.82 0.65
C ARG A 189 -15.14 25.61 -0.74
N ALA A 190 -15.18 26.64 -1.58
CA ALA A 190 -14.60 26.61 -2.92
C ALA A 190 -13.08 26.39 -2.87
N GLU A 191 -12.37 27.10 -1.98
CA GLU A 191 -10.92 26.92 -1.78
C GLU A 191 -10.60 25.48 -1.34
N ARG A 192 -11.34 24.94 -0.37
CA ARG A 192 -11.14 23.56 0.09
C ARG A 192 -11.40 22.53 -1.01
N GLU A 193 -12.40 22.76 -1.86
CA GLU A 193 -12.69 21.89 -3.01
C GLU A 193 -11.57 21.96 -4.05
N GLN A 194 -11.07 23.16 -4.35
CA GLN A 194 -9.92 23.36 -5.23
C GLN A 194 -8.67 22.64 -4.71
N THR A 195 -8.29 22.85 -3.44
CA THR A 195 -7.13 22.19 -2.83
C THR A 195 -7.28 20.66 -2.85
N ARG A 196 -8.49 20.14 -2.63
CA ARG A 196 -8.76 18.70 -2.76
C ARG A 196 -8.55 18.21 -4.19
N ALA A 197 -9.08 18.91 -5.18
CA ALA A 197 -8.91 18.58 -6.59
C ALA A 197 -7.43 18.62 -7.02
N GLU A 198 -6.66 19.60 -6.56
CA GLU A 198 -5.23 19.71 -6.80
C GLU A 198 -4.45 18.55 -6.16
N HIS A 199 -4.78 18.17 -4.93
CA HIS A 199 -4.17 17.02 -4.26
C HIS A 199 -4.51 15.70 -4.95
N THR A 200 -5.75 15.49 -5.39
CA THR A 200 -6.12 14.29 -6.14
C THR A 200 -5.37 14.21 -7.48
N ALA A 201 -5.33 15.32 -8.23
CA ALA A 201 -4.59 15.39 -9.48
C ALA A 201 -3.07 15.19 -9.29
N LYS A 202 -2.50 15.71 -8.19
CA LYS A 202 -1.09 15.47 -7.84
C LYS A 202 -0.82 13.99 -7.52
N ARG A 203 -1.72 13.34 -6.76
CA ARG A 203 -1.59 11.91 -6.44
C ARG A 203 -1.71 11.01 -7.67
N GLU A 204 -2.61 11.34 -8.59
CA GLU A 204 -2.76 10.61 -9.85
C GLU A 204 -1.52 10.75 -10.74
N ARG A 205 -0.98 11.96 -10.87
CA ARG A 205 0.29 12.19 -11.59
C ARG A 205 1.45 11.38 -11.02
N LEU A 206 1.67 11.45 -9.70
CA LEU A 206 2.74 10.69 -9.03
C LEU A 206 2.55 9.16 -9.20
N ARG A 207 1.31 8.67 -9.17
CA ARG A 207 1.03 7.25 -9.41
C ARG A 207 1.33 6.85 -10.86
N ALA A 208 0.98 7.69 -11.83
CA ALA A 208 1.26 7.44 -13.23
C ALA A 208 2.77 7.48 -13.53
N GLU A 209 3.49 8.44 -12.95
CA GLU A 209 4.95 8.56 -13.03
C GLU A 209 5.63 7.31 -12.45
N HIS A 210 5.29 6.90 -11.22
CA HIS A 210 5.84 5.69 -10.61
C HIS A 210 5.49 4.41 -11.38
N ALA A 211 4.28 4.30 -11.93
CA ALA A 211 3.93 3.17 -12.78
C ALA A 211 4.81 3.12 -14.03
N SER A 212 5.04 4.26 -14.68
CA SER A 212 5.93 4.37 -15.84
C SER A 212 7.39 4.03 -15.49
N GLU A 213 7.90 4.50 -14.35
CA GLU A 213 9.25 4.17 -13.86
C GLU A 213 9.43 2.66 -13.63
N LEU A 214 8.46 2.01 -12.99
CA LEU A 214 8.49 0.56 -12.75
C LEU A 214 8.47 -0.23 -14.06
N ASP A 215 7.66 0.19 -15.03
CA ASP A 215 7.60 -0.47 -16.34
C ASP A 215 8.91 -0.27 -17.13
N GLN A 216 9.53 0.91 -17.05
CA GLN A 216 10.86 1.17 -17.63
C GLN A 216 11.93 0.29 -16.98
N GLN A 217 11.98 0.20 -15.65
CA GLN A 217 12.93 -0.64 -14.93
C GLN A 217 12.76 -2.12 -15.24
N ARG A 218 11.52 -2.60 -15.38
CA ARG A 218 11.22 -3.98 -15.80
C ARG A 218 11.72 -4.25 -17.21
N ALA A 219 11.41 -3.35 -18.16
CA ALA A 219 11.86 -3.49 -19.54
C ALA A 219 13.39 -3.45 -19.65
N GLU A 220 14.06 -2.60 -18.88
CA GLU A 220 15.52 -2.56 -18.82
C GLU A 220 16.10 -3.85 -18.23
N SER A 221 15.55 -4.33 -17.11
CA SER A 221 15.98 -5.57 -16.47
C SER A 221 15.80 -6.78 -17.40
N GLU A 222 14.70 -6.83 -18.16
CA GLU A 222 14.45 -7.87 -19.15
C GLU A 222 15.45 -7.82 -20.31
N ARG A 223 15.80 -6.62 -20.78
CA ARG A 223 16.86 -6.43 -21.79
C ARG A 223 18.21 -6.89 -21.26
N GLN A 224 18.56 -6.55 -20.02
CA GLN A 224 19.80 -6.97 -19.38
C GLN A 224 19.86 -8.50 -19.22
N LEU A 225 18.78 -9.13 -18.75
CA LEU A 225 18.70 -10.59 -18.64
C LEU A 225 18.82 -11.28 -20.00
N THR A 226 18.20 -10.73 -21.03
CA THR A 226 18.30 -11.25 -22.40
C THR A 226 19.74 -11.12 -22.91
N ALA A 227 20.38 -9.97 -22.72
CA ALA A 227 21.78 -9.75 -23.11
C ALA A 227 22.74 -10.71 -22.39
N VAL A 228 22.58 -10.91 -21.08
CA VAL A 228 23.39 -11.87 -20.30
C VAL A 228 23.18 -13.30 -20.78
N ARG A 229 21.94 -13.70 -21.09
CA ARG A 229 21.65 -15.03 -21.63
C ARG A 229 22.27 -15.25 -23.01
N THR A 230 22.18 -14.26 -23.89
CA THR A 230 22.82 -14.33 -25.21
C THR A 230 24.33 -14.45 -25.08
N ALA A 231 24.97 -13.60 -24.25
CA ALA A 231 26.41 -13.66 -24.02
C ALA A 231 26.85 -15.00 -23.40
N ALA A 232 26.07 -15.55 -22.47
CA ALA A 232 26.35 -16.85 -21.87
C ALA A 232 26.23 -17.99 -22.90
N ALA A 233 25.22 -17.95 -23.78
CA ALA A 233 25.06 -18.92 -24.86
C ALA A 233 26.21 -18.85 -25.88
N GLU A 234 26.66 -17.64 -26.23
CA GLU A 234 27.82 -17.43 -27.09
C GLU A 234 29.12 -17.98 -26.45
N GLN A 235 29.34 -17.70 -25.17
CA GLN A 235 30.48 -18.24 -24.43
C GLN A 235 30.46 -19.77 -24.36
N GLN A 236 29.28 -20.36 -24.13
CA GLN A 236 29.11 -21.81 -24.15
C GLN A 236 29.43 -22.39 -25.53
N ALA A 237 28.92 -21.79 -26.61
CA ALA A 237 29.21 -22.25 -27.97
C ALA A 237 30.71 -22.18 -28.31
N VAL A 238 31.40 -21.10 -27.89
CA VAL A 238 32.85 -20.97 -28.06
C VAL A 238 33.59 -22.05 -27.26
N ALA A 239 33.21 -22.28 -26.00
CA ALA A 239 33.83 -23.30 -25.16
C ALA A 239 33.63 -24.72 -25.72
N GLU A 240 32.43 -25.03 -26.22
CA GLU A 240 32.13 -26.32 -26.86
C GLU A 240 32.94 -26.52 -28.16
N ALA A 241 33.08 -25.47 -28.97
CA ALA A 241 33.90 -25.50 -30.18
C ALA A 241 35.39 -25.74 -29.84
N GLN A 242 35.93 -25.03 -28.85
CA GLN A 242 37.30 -25.22 -28.38
C GLN A 242 37.53 -26.60 -27.79
N ALA A 243 36.59 -27.12 -26.99
CA ALA A 243 36.67 -28.47 -26.45
C ALA A 243 36.66 -29.53 -27.56
N THR A 244 35.79 -29.37 -28.57
CA THR A 244 35.74 -30.26 -29.74
C THR A 244 37.05 -30.24 -30.53
N GLU A 245 37.64 -29.06 -30.73
CA GLU A 245 38.93 -28.90 -31.41
C GLU A 245 40.07 -29.55 -30.61
N GLN A 246 40.12 -29.35 -29.29
CA GLN A 246 41.11 -29.99 -28.41
C GLN A 246 41.01 -31.51 -28.43
N VAL A 247 39.79 -32.06 -28.38
CA VAL A 247 39.57 -33.51 -28.49
C VAL A 247 40.06 -34.04 -29.83
N ARG A 248 39.74 -33.35 -30.94
CA ARG A 248 40.20 -33.74 -32.28
C ARG A 248 41.73 -33.67 -32.41
N ALA A 249 42.36 -32.63 -31.86
CA ALA A 249 43.80 -32.49 -31.84
C ALA A 249 44.46 -33.63 -31.05
N ALA A 250 43.94 -33.94 -29.86
CA ALA A 250 44.42 -35.04 -29.04
C ALA A 250 44.25 -36.41 -29.71
N GLN A 251 43.14 -36.65 -30.42
CA GLN A 251 42.91 -37.87 -31.20
C GLN A 251 43.91 -37.98 -32.36
N THR A 252 44.20 -36.88 -33.05
CA THR A 252 45.17 -36.85 -34.15
C THR A 252 46.58 -37.14 -33.65
N ASP A 253 46.98 -36.53 -32.53
CA ASP A 253 48.27 -36.80 -31.88
C ASP A 253 48.37 -38.26 -31.42
N ALA A 254 47.34 -38.78 -30.76
CA ALA A 254 47.29 -40.17 -30.33
C ALA A 254 47.41 -41.15 -31.51
N ALA A 255 46.68 -40.92 -32.61
CA ALA A 255 46.78 -41.71 -33.82
C ALA A 255 48.20 -41.64 -34.43
N GLY A 256 48.81 -40.45 -34.46
CA GLY A 256 50.19 -40.26 -34.89
C GLY A 256 51.19 -41.06 -34.05
N ARG A 257 51.03 -41.06 -32.71
CA ARG A 257 51.87 -41.84 -31.79
C ARG A 257 51.69 -43.35 -31.97
N ILE A 258 50.47 -43.82 -32.22
CA ILE A 258 50.19 -45.23 -32.51
C ILE A 258 50.91 -45.64 -33.80
N HIS A 259 50.74 -44.90 -34.89
CA HIS A 259 51.41 -45.21 -36.16
C HIS A 259 52.93 -45.16 -36.06
N ALA A 260 53.50 -44.20 -35.32
CA ALA A 260 54.94 -44.15 -35.08
C ALA A 260 55.43 -45.38 -34.28
N ALA A 261 54.66 -45.82 -33.28
CA ALA A 261 54.98 -47.02 -32.51
C ALA A 261 54.85 -48.30 -33.35
N GLU A 262 53.84 -48.41 -34.20
CA GLU A 262 53.67 -49.51 -35.16
C GLU A 262 54.85 -49.58 -36.13
N ALA A 263 55.22 -48.45 -36.74
CA ALA A 263 56.36 -48.38 -37.65
C ALA A 263 57.69 -48.74 -36.96
N ALA A 264 57.89 -48.29 -35.72
CA ALA A 264 59.07 -48.66 -34.93
C ALA A 264 59.09 -50.16 -34.59
N CYS A 265 57.92 -50.76 -34.31
CA CYS A 265 57.79 -52.20 -34.08
C CYS A 265 58.11 -53.00 -35.35
N ASP A 266 57.56 -52.61 -36.50
CA ASP A 266 57.82 -53.25 -37.80
C ASP A 266 59.29 -53.15 -38.20
N GLN A 267 59.91 -51.99 -37.98
CA GLN A 267 61.35 -51.81 -38.18
C GLN A 267 62.16 -52.73 -37.26
N ALA A 268 61.84 -52.78 -35.95
CA ALA A 268 62.52 -53.64 -35.00
C ALA A 268 62.36 -55.14 -35.35
N LEU A 269 61.20 -55.56 -35.84
CA LEU A 269 60.96 -56.93 -36.32
C LEU A 269 61.80 -57.24 -37.56
N THR A 270 61.88 -56.29 -38.49
CA THR A 270 62.71 -56.40 -39.71
C THR A 270 64.18 -56.54 -39.34
N GLU A 271 64.72 -55.64 -38.50
CA GLU A 271 66.08 -55.69 -37.99
C GLU A 271 66.37 -57.00 -37.23
N ALA A 272 65.46 -57.45 -36.37
CA ALA A 272 65.60 -58.71 -35.64
C ALA A 272 65.56 -59.94 -36.56
N SER A 273 64.78 -59.91 -37.64
CA SER A 273 64.76 -60.99 -38.64
C SER A 273 66.05 -61.01 -39.47
N ALA A 274 66.53 -59.85 -39.90
CA ALA A 274 67.81 -59.70 -40.60
C ALA A 274 68.99 -60.16 -39.72
N ALA A 275 69.00 -59.78 -38.44
CA ALA A 275 70.01 -60.23 -37.48
C ALA A 275 69.98 -61.76 -37.29
N ARG A 276 68.80 -62.37 -37.24
CA ARG A 276 68.65 -63.85 -37.16
C ARG A 276 69.14 -64.55 -38.42
N GLN A 277 68.85 -64.01 -39.60
CA GLN A 277 69.36 -64.53 -40.88
C GLN A 277 70.88 -64.42 -40.93
N ALA A 278 71.44 -63.25 -40.62
CA ALA A 278 72.88 -63.04 -40.56
C ALA A 278 73.57 -64.00 -39.57
N ALA A 279 72.98 -64.26 -38.41
CA ALA A 279 73.50 -65.25 -37.45
C ALA A 279 73.45 -66.68 -37.99
N THR A 280 72.38 -67.04 -38.71
CA THR A 280 72.24 -68.35 -39.36
C THR A 280 73.27 -68.54 -40.48
N ASP A 281 73.44 -67.53 -41.32
CA ASP A 281 74.44 -67.53 -42.39
C ASP A 281 75.86 -67.58 -41.84
N ALA A 282 76.16 -66.80 -40.79
CA ALA A 282 77.44 -66.87 -40.10
C ALA A 282 77.72 -68.26 -39.52
N THR A 283 76.70 -68.92 -38.96
CA THR A 283 76.82 -70.30 -38.46
C THR A 283 77.10 -71.28 -39.59
N ARG A 284 76.35 -71.18 -40.70
CA ARG A 284 76.55 -72.00 -41.91
C ARG A 284 77.94 -71.82 -42.51
N HIS A 285 78.41 -70.58 -42.65
CA HIS A 285 79.75 -70.28 -43.13
C HIS A 285 80.83 -70.82 -42.17
N ALA A 286 80.62 -70.73 -40.86
CA ALA A 286 81.53 -71.31 -39.88
C ALA A 286 81.57 -72.85 -39.97
N GLU A 287 80.43 -73.51 -40.21
CA GLU A 287 80.35 -74.96 -40.42
C GLU A 287 81.01 -75.38 -41.74
N GLN A 288 80.78 -74.66 -42.83
CA GLN A 288 81.44 -74.88 -44.12
C GLN A 288 82.95 -74.73 -44.00
N ALA A 289 83.44 -73.64 -43.39
CA ALA A 289 84.87 -73.42 -43.16
C ALA A 289 85.48 -74.51 -42.27
N ARG A 290 84.74 -75.02 -41.27
CA ARG A 290 85.19 -76.16 -40.45
C ARG A 290 85.27 -77.45 -41.28
N GLU A 291 84.34 -77.68 -42.19
CA GLU A 291 84.31 -78.86 -43.05
C GLU A 291 85.41 -78.80 -44.12
N GLU A 292 85.59 -77.67 -44.79
CA GLU A 292 86.72 -77.41 -45.69
C GLU A 292 88.06 -77.60 -44.97
N LEU A 293 88.18 -77.09 -43.73
CA LEU A 293 89.37 -77.32 -42.91
C LEU A 293 89.56 -78.81 -42.54
N ARG A 294 88.47 -79.57 -42.31
CA ARG A 294 88.55 -81.02 -42.08
C ARG A 294 89.00 -81.75 -43.35
N GLN A 295 88.42 -81.41 -44.50
CA GLN A 295 88.76 -81.97 -45.81
C GLN A 295 90.23 -81.68 -46.17
N ALA A 296 90.67 -80.43 -46.06
CA ALA A 296 92.07 -80.07 -46.28
C ALA A 296 93.02 -80.82 -45.33
N ARG A 297 92.61 -81.05 -44.07
CA ARG A 297 93.38 -81.87 -43.12
C ARG A 297 93.40 -83.36 -43.49
N THR A 298 92.33 -83.92 -44.03
CA THR A 298 92.29 -85.31 -44.49
C THR A 298 93.11 -85.49 -45.77
N GLU A 299 92.94 -84.60 -46.76
CA GLU A 299 93.73 -84.57 -47.99
C GLU A 299 95.22 -84.44 -47.67
N HIS A 300 95.60 -83.47 -46.84
CA HIS A 300 97.00 -83.31 -46.44
C HIS A 300 97.55 -84.53 -45.68
N ARG A 301 96.73 -85.22 -44.88
CA ARG A 301 97.12 -86.49 -44.25
C ARG A 301 97.29 -87.58 -45.29
N GLU A 302 96.40 -87.70 -46.26
CA GLU A 302 96.48 -88.68 -47.35
C GLU A 302 97.71 -88.42 -48.23
N GLU A 303 97.96 -87.17 -48.61
CA GLU A 303 99.18 -86.73 -49.30
C GLU A 303 100.42 -87.10 -48.51
N LEU A 304 100.49 -86.77 -47.20
CA LEU A 304 101.61 -87.18 -46.35
C LEU A 304 101.75 -88.70 -46.27
N THR A 305 100.66 -89.44 -46.30
CA THR A 305 100.68 -90.91 -46.26
C THR A 305 101.13 -91.49 -47.60
N ALA A 306 100.72 -90.89 -48.72
CA ALA A 306 101.14 -91.22 -50.07
C ALA A 306 102.62 -90.91 -50.28
N LEU A 307 103.08 -89.71 -49.92
CA LEU A 307 104.50 -89.33 -49.90
C LEU A 307 105.34 -90.27 -49.04
N ARG A 308 104.85 -90.63 -47.85
CA ARG A 308 105.53 -91.63 -47.00
C ARG A 308 105.58 -93.02 -47.64
N ARG A 309 104.55 -93.40 -48.39
CA ARG A 309 104.50 -94.68 -49.10
C ARG A 309 105.45 -94.66 -50.30
N GLU A 310 105.41 -93.61 -51.10
CA GLU A 310 106.32 -93.39 -52.23
C GLU A 310 107.78 -93.38 -51.76
N HIS A 311 108.11 -92.62 -50.71
CA HIS A 311 109.45 -92.61 -50.13
C HIS A 311 109.85 -94.00 -49.58
N ARG A 312 108.92 -94.77 -49.00
CA ARG A 312 109.21 -96.16 -48.61
C ARG A 312 109.44 -97.03 -49.83
N ASP A 313 108.61 -96.94 -50.86
CA ASP A 313 108.73 -97.74 -52.07
C ASP A 313 110.03 -97.39 -52.82
N GLU A 314 110.43 -96.12 -52.85
CA GLU A 314 111.73 -95.65 -53.33
C GLU A 314 112.88 -96.24 -52.52
N LEU A 315 112.85 -96.14 -51.19
CA LEU A 315 113.86 -96.77 -50.32
C LEU A 315 113.92 -98.29 -50.52
N THR A 316 112.78 -98.92 -50.77
CA THR A 316 112.72 -100.37 -51.00
C THR A 316 113.28 -100.73 -52.37
N ALA A 317 112.98 -99.93 -53.40
CA ALA A 317 113.54 -100.08 -54.74
C ALA A 317 115.05 -99.76 -54.77
N GLU A 318 115.52 -98.82 -53.95
CA GLU A 318 116.93 -98.49 -53.80
C GLU A 318 117.69 -99.60 -53.03
N ARG A 319 117.06 -100.17 -51.99
CA ARG A 319 117.54 -101.40 -51.33
C ARG A 319 117.61 -102.57 -52.28
N GLN A 320 116.56 -102.81 -53.07
CA GLN A 320 116.58 -103.88 -54.07
C GLN A 320 117.65 -103.64 -55.14
N ARG A 321 117.86 -102.39 -55.58
CA ARG A 321 118.94 -102.03 -56.51
C ARG A 321 120.33 -102.26 -55.91
N THR A 322 120.52 -101.93 -54.64
CA THR A 322 121.80 -102.16 -53.94
C THR A 322 122.02 -103.64 -53.65
N ASP A 323 120.99 -104.40 -53.29
CA ASP A 323 121.06 -105.86 -53.09
C ASP A 323 121.35 -106.58 -54.42
N THR A 324 120.67 -106.21 -55.51
CA THR A 324 120.97 -106.76 -56.85
C THR A 324 122.36 -106.36 -57.32
N ALA A 325 122.83 -105.15 -57.04
CA ALA A 325 124.20 -104.75 -57.32
C ALA A 325 125.20 -105.59 -56.50
N LEU A 326 124.93 -105.83 -55.22
CA LEU A 326 125.76 -106.67 -54.35
C LEU A 326 125.78 -108.13 -54.80
N ASP A 327 124.65 -108.68 -55.22
CA ASP A 327 124.57 -110.05 -55.73
C ASP A 327 125.25 -110.19 -57.09
N THR A 328 125.19 -109.16 -57.94
CA THR A 328 125.97 -109.11 -59.18
C THR A 328 127.46 -109.08 -58.88
N LEU A 329 127.90 -108.25 -57.92
CA LEU A 329 129.30 -108.17 -57.50
C LEU A 329 129.79 -109.49 -56.88
N ARG A 330 128.94 -110.16 -56.08
CA ARG A 330 129.24 -111.49 -55.52
C ARG A 330 129.30 -112.56 -56.58
N ALA A 331 128.45 -112.50 -57.60
CA ALA A 331 128.47 -113.42 -58.74
C ALA A 331 129.73 -113.21 -59.60
N GLU A 332 130.15 -111.96 -59.80
CA GLU A 332 131.41 -111.62 -60.46
C GLU A 332 132.61 -112.14 -59.68
N HIS A 333 132.69 -111.86 -58.37
CA HIS A 333 133.76 -112.39 -57.53
C HIS A 333 133.75 -113.92 -57.44
N ARG A 334 132.57 -114.57 -57.47
CA ARG A 334 132.48 -116.03 -57.50
C ARG A 334 133.01 -116.59 -58.82
N ARG A 335 132.69 -115.95 -59.96
CA ARG A 335 133.25 -116.30 -61.28
C ARG A 335 134.75 -116.05 -61.34
N GLU A 336 135.25 -114.99 -60.72
CA GLU A 336 136.70 -114.74 -60.60
C GLU A 336 137.37 -115.81 -59.74
N ILE A 337 136.77 -116.21 -58.62
CA ILE A 337 137.29 -117.29 -57.77
C ILE A 337 137.28 -118.62 -58.52
N GLU A 338 136.20 -118.95 -59.22
CA GLU A 338 136.11 -120.18 -60.04
C GLU A 338 137.11 -120.16 -61.19
N ALA A 339 137.31 -119.01 -61.86
CA ALA A 339 138.31 -118.85 -62.91
C ALA A 339 139.74 -119.02 -62.37
N LEU A 340 140.04 -118.42 -61.21
CA LEU A 340 141.32 -118.57 -60.53
C LEU A 340 141.56 -120.00 -60.05
N GLN A 341 140.53 -120.67 -59.51
CA GLN A 341 140.61 -122.08 -59.12
C GLN A 341 140.82 -123.00 -60.32
N THR A 342 140.14 -122.76 -61.44
CA THR A 342 140.28 -123.51 -62.69
C THR A 342 141.67 -123.32 -63.31
N ALA A 343 142.24 -122.11 -63.23
CA ALA A 343 143.61 -121.85 -63.63
C ALA A 343 144.62 -122.57 -62.72
N LEU A 344 144.32 -122.68 -61.42
CA LEU A 344 145.15 -123.40 -60.45
C LEU A 344 145.14 -124.92 -60.67
N THR A 345 143.97 -125.52 -60.98
CA THR A 345 143.87 -126.95 -61.31
C THR A 345 144.49 -127.30 -62.67
N ALA A 346 144.43 -126.40 -63.65
CA ALA A 346 145.10 -126.60 -64.95
C ALA A 346 146.64 -126.57 -64.83
N LEU A 347 147.18 -125.76 -63.91
CA LEU A 347 148.63 -125.73 -63.62
C LEU A 347 149.08 -126.92 -62.75
N GLN A 348 148.20 -127.49 -61.92
CA GLN A 348 148.51 -128.63 -61.06
C GLN A 348 148.46 -130.00 -61.78
N GLY A 349 147.97 -130.08 -63.03
CA GLY A 349 147.95 -131.31 -63.83
C GLY A 349 149.26 -131.66 -64.55
N ILE A 350 150.25 -130.76 -64.63
CA ILE A 350 151.47 -130.95 -65.45
C ILE A 350 152.70 -131.41 -64.63
N THR A 351 152.69 -131.32 -63.29
CA THR A 351 153.89 -131.57 -62.48
C THR A 351 153.59 -132.21 -61.13
N ALA A 352 153.38 -133.54 -61.12
CA ALA A 352 153.44 -134.36 -59.91
C ALA A 352 153.81 -135.84 -60.17
N LYS A 353 154.89 -136.07 -60.95
CA LYS A 353 155.92 -137.08 -60.66
C LYS A 353 157.12 -136.31 -60.10
N HIS A 354 157.18 -136.14 -58.79
CA HIS A 354 158.39 -136.02 -57.94
C HIS A 354 158.09 -135.25 -56.64
N GLU A 355 158.55 -135.85 -55.53
CA GLU A 355 159.08 -135.22 -54.30
C GLU A 355 158.13 -134.51 -53.31
N GLN A 356 157.92 -135.20 -52.16
CA GLN A 356 158.32 -134.83 -50.78
C GLN A 356 158.91 -133.41 -50.51
N PRO A 357 159.00 -132.93 -49.24
CA PRO A 357 158.02 -132.82 -48.14
C PRO A 357 158.10 -131.45 -47.35
N ALA A 358 157.31 -131.30 -46.27
CA ALA A 358 157.60 -130.53 -45.03
C ALA A 358 157.21 -129.00 -44.94
N PRO A 359 157.30 -128.29 -43.77
CA PRO A 359 156.17 -127.83 -42.92
C PRO A 359 156.13 -126.28 -42.62
N PRO A 360 156.00 -125.74 -41.38
CA PRO A 360 154.84 -125.06 -40.74
C PRO A 360 154.99 -123.53 -40.44
N GLY A 361 153.97 -122.88 -39.82
CA GLY A 361 154.06 -121.55 -39.13
C GLY A 361 152.91 -120.58 -39.51
N GLN A 362 152.05 -120.08 -38.61
CA GLN A 362 152.16 -119.04 -37.55
C GLN A 362 152.29 -117.57 -38.00
N GLN A 363 151.55 -116.70 -37.27
CA GLN A 363 151.56 -115.21 -37.16
C GLN A 363 150.68 -114.43 -38.17
N ALA A 364 149.62 -113.70 -37.76
CA ALA A 364 149.49 -112.50 -36.90
C ALA A 364 149.73 -111.18 -37.64
N THR A 365 148.75 -110.26 -37.58
CA THR A 365 148.81 -108.76 -37.50
C THR A 365 147.47 -108.17 -37.97
N GLN A 366 146.76 -107.38 -37.13
CA GLN A 366 146.71 -105.90 -37.12
C GLN A 366 145.98 -105.32 -38.36
N SER A 367 145.14 -104.28 -38.33
CA SER A 367 144.94 -103.17 -37.41
C SER A 367 143.70 -102.36 -37.85
N GLN A 368 143.12 -101.58 -36.92
CA GLN A 368 142.58 -100.20 -37.05
C GLN A 368 141.58 -99.87 -38.18
N GLY A 369 140.53 -99.07 -38.04
CA GLY A 369 140.06 -97.99 -37.15
C GLY A 369 138.94 -97.29 -37.97
N LYS A 370 137.93 -96.60 -37.44
CA LYS A 370 137.90 -95.26 -36.80
C LYS A 370 136.56 -94.62 -37.24
N ARG A 371 135.83 -94.04 -36.27
CA ARG A 371 135.14 -92.71 -36.26
C ARG A 371 134.11 -92.38 -37.37
N GLY A 372 132.99 -91.71 -37.11
CA GLY A 372 132.46 -91.08 -35.91
C GLY A 372 131.34 -90.07 -36.26
N THR A 373 130.52 -89.73 -35.24
CA THR A 373 129.75 -88.47 -35.00
C THR A 373 128.64 -88.03 -35.98
N PRO A 374 127.73 -87.13 -35.58
CA PRO A 374 127.13 -86.88 -34.25
C PRO A 374 125.61 -87.09 -34.19
#